data_AF-A0A392PGA3-F1
#
_entry.id   AF-A0A392PGA3-F1
#
_cell.length_a   1.000
_cell.length_b   1.000
_cell.length_c   1.000
_cell.angle_alpha   90.00
_cell.angle_beta   90.00
_cell.angle_gamma   90.00
#
_symmetry.space_group_name_H-M   'P 1'
#
loop_
_entity.id
_entity.type
_entity.pdbx_description
1 polymer ?
#
loop_
_entity_poly.entity_id
_entity_poly.type
_entity_poly.pdbx_seq_one_letter_code
_entity_poly.pdbx_strand_id
1 'polypeptide(L)' 'HPDKIQCSEGFNVMNTQSPNPNILVGAVVGGPDLHDSFPDERSDYEQSEPATYINAPLVGSLAYLTHSFGQL' A
#
# COMPACT_ATOMS: atom_id res chain seq x y z
N HIS A 1 8.31 -14.28 -12.03
CA HIS A 1 7.26 -14.88 -12.89
C HIS A 1 7.70 -14.79 -14.34
N PRO A 2 8.04 -15.91 -14.99
CA PRO A 2 8.45 -15.92 -16.39
C PRO A 2 7.27 -15.89 -17.38
N ASP A 3 6.07 -16.27 -16.95
CA ASP A 3 4.87 -16.35 -17.81
C ASP A 3 4.14 -15.01 -17.91
N LYS A 4 3.56 -14.73 -19.08
CA LYS A 4 2.77 -13.51 -19.32
C LYS A 4 1.38 -13.65 -18.68
N ILE A 5 1.02 -12.67 -17.86
CA ILE A 5 -0.34 -12.52 -17.31
C ILE A 5 -1.27 -12.02 -18.43
N GLN A 6 -2.34 -12.74 -18.72
CA GLN A 6 -3.37 -12.31 -19.68
C GLN A 6 -4.22 -11.17 -19.11
N CYS A 7 -4.91 -10.42 -19.98
CA CYS A 7 -5.63 -9.19 -19.64
C CYS A 7 -6.48 -9.27 -18.36
N SER A 8 -7.20 -10.38 -18.15
CA SER A 8 -8.12 -10.56 -17.01
C SER A 8 -7.58 -11.48 -15.92
N GLU A 9 -6.41 -12.10 -16.10
CA GLU A 9 -5.85 -13.05 -15.12
C GLU A 9 -5.47 -12.36 -13.80
N GLY A 10 -5.18 -11.05 -13.84
CA GLY A 10 -4.96 -10.25 -12.64
C GLY A 10 -6.15 -10.25 -11.68
N PHE A 11 -7.39 -10.39 -12.18
CA PHE A 11 -8.57 -10.43 -11.32
C PHE A 11 -8.66 -11.71 -10.48
N ASN A 12 -8.03 -12.80 -10.90
CA ASN A 12 -7.94 -14.02 -10.06
C ASN A 12 -7.13 -13.74 -8.80
N VAL A 13 -6.06 -12.95 -8.93
CA VAL A 13 -5.26 -12.48 -7.82
C VAL A 13 -6.06 -11.43 -7.03
N MET A 14 -6.73 -10.49 -7.69
CA MET A 14 -7.56 -9.48 -7.00
C MET A 14 -8.64 -10.07 -6.08
N ASN A 15 -9.30 -11.15 -6.52
CA ASN A 15 -10.45 -11.72 -5.83
C ASN A 15 -10.11 -12.89 -4.88
N THR A 16 -8.83 -13.27 -4.76
CA THR A 16 -8.42 -14.36 -3.87
C THR A 16 -8.33 -13.90 -2.41
N GLN A 17 -8.64 -14.81 -1.48
CA GLN A 17 -8.40 -14.62 -0.06
C GLN A 17 -6.97 -14.99 0.37
N SER A 18 -6.13 -15.43 -0.57
CA SER A 18 -4.71 -15.68 -0.28
C SER A 18 -3.99 -14.35 -0.06
N PRO A 19 -2.97 -14.28 0.82
CA PRO A 19 -2.14 -13.09 0.98
C PRO A 19 -1.51 -12.61 -0.33
N ASN A 20 -1.13 -11.33 -0.39
CA ASN A 20 -0.39 -10.79 -1.53
C ASN A 20 0.92 -11.59 -1.73
N PRO A 21 1.25 -12.01 -2.97
CA PRO A 21 2.41 -12.85 -3.22
C PRO A 21 3.74 -12.09 -3.03
N ASN A 22 3.71 -10.75 -3.07
CA ASN A 22 4.86 -9.88 -2.86
C ASN A 22 4.53 -8.84 -1.79
N ILE A 23 5.53 -8.45 -1.01
CA ILE A 23 5.43 -7.37 -0.03
C ILE A 23 5.74 -6.05 -0.74
N LEU A 24 4.82 -5.09 -0.68
CA LEU A 24 5.03 -3.74 -1.19
C LEU A 24 5.69 -2.87 -0.11
N VAL A 25 7.00 -3.06 0.06
CA VAL A 25 7.76 -2.40 1.14
C VAL A 25 7.68 -0.87 1.02
N GLY A 26 7.33 -0.21 2.14
CA GLY A 26 7.25 1.24 2.23
C GLY A 26 5.98 1.86 1.67
N ALA A 27 5.03 1.07 1.17
CA ALA A 27 3.72 1.59 0.79
C ALA A 27 2.93 2.12 1.99
N VAL A 28 2.30 3.26 1.78
CA VAL A 28 1.29 3.82 2.66
C VAL A 28 -0.03 3.71 1.92
N VAL A 29 -1.01 3.10 2.56
CA VAL A 29 -2.35 2.92 2.02
C VAL A 29 -3.21 4.16 2.28
N GLY A 30 -4.41 4.22 1.69
CA GLY A 30 -5.37 5.31 1.87
C GLY A 30 -5.65 5.66 3.34
N GLY A 31 -5.69 4.65 4.21
CA GLY A 31 -5.86 4.81 5.65
C GLY A 31 -7.26 4.43 6.13
N PRO A 32 -7.57 4.63 7.42
CA PRO A 32 -8.85 4.23 7.99
C PRO A 32 -10.00 5.16 7.59
N ASP A 33 -11.23 4.70 7.84
CA ASP A 33 -12.45 5.50 7.71
C ASP A 33 -12.60 6.53 8.86
N LEU A 34 -13.73 7.26 8.87
CA LEU A 34 -14.05 8.28 9.89
C LEU A 34 -14.24 7.72 11.32
N HIS A 35 -14.31 6.39 11.48
CA HIS A 35 -14.45 5.70 12.76
C HIS A 35 -13.17 4.92 13.11
N ASP A 36 -12.03 5.26 12.50
CA ASP A 36 -10.75 4.60 12.65
C ASP A 36 -10.76 3.10 12.23
N SER A 37 -11.71 2.70 11.37
CA SER A 37 -11.81 1.33 10.87
C SER A 37 -10.93 1.10 9.64
N PHE A 38 -10.20 -0.01 9.64
CA PHE A 38 -9.38 -0.47 8.50
C PHE A 38 -9.52 -2.00 8.36
N PRO A 39 -10.30 -2.50 7.38
CA PRO A 39 -10.59 -3.92 7.24
C PRO A 39 -9.44 -4.74 6.63
N ASP A 40 -8.42 -4.09 6.05
CA ASP A 40 -7.30 -4.72 5.33
C ASP A 40 -7.77 -5.65 4.19
N GLU A 41 -8.69 -5.14 3.35
CA GLU A 41 -9.26 -5.88 2.22
C GLU A 41 -8.72 -5.36 0.88
N ARG A 42 -8.23 -6.27 0.04
CA ARG A 42 -7.66 -5.92 -1.27
C ARG A 42 -8.64 -5.18 -2.19
N SER A 43 -9.93 -5.50 -2.11
CA SER A 43 -11.00 -4.87 -2.88
C SER A 43 -11.43 -3.51 -2.36
N ASP A 44 -11.07 -3.17 -1.13
CA ASP A 44 -11.37 -1.89 -0.53
C ASP A 44 -10.32 -0.86 -0.96
N TYR A 45 -10.53 -0.28 -2.14
CA TYR A 45 -9.60 0.70 -2.70
C TYR A 45 -9.59 2.02 -1.92
N GLU A 46 -10.66 2.36 -1.20
CA GLU A 46 -10.74 3.63 -0.48
C GLU A 46 -9.76 3.63 0.71
N GLN A 47 -9.66 2.52 1.42
CA GLN A 47 -8.78 2.39 2.57
C GLN A 47 -7.43 1.74 2.21
N SER A 48 -7.40 0.80 1.26
CA SER A 48 -6.22 -0.05 1.01
C SER A 48 -5.37 0.36 -0.21
N GLU A 49 -5.78 1.35 -1.02
CA GLU A 49 -4.99 1.75 -2.19
C GLU A 49 -3.64 2.37 -1.78
N PRO A 50 -2.50 1.82 -2.24
CA PRO A 50 -1.22 2.50 -2.17
C PRO A 50 -1.05 3.41 -3.39
N ALA A 51 -0.65 4.66 -3.18
CA ALA A 51 -0.44 5.60 -4.28
C ALA A 51 0.81 6.46 -4.12
N THR A 52 1.44 6.81 -5.25
CA THR A 52 2.63 7.66 -5.27
C THR A 52 2.39 9.02 -4.63
N TYR A 53 1.18 9.58 -4.77
CA TYR A 53 0.84 10.88 -4.19
C TYR A 53 0.67 10.83 -2.66
N ILE A 54 0.47 9.66 -2.06
CA ILE A 54 0.48 9.45 -0.60
C ILE A 54 1.93 9.39 -0.10
N ASN A 55 2.76 8.58 -0.76
CA ASN A 55 4.15 8.36 -0.37
C ASN A 55 5.05 9.59 -0.60
N ALA A 56 4.87 10.32 -1.70
CA ALA A 56 5.74 11.44 -2.08
C ALA A 56 5.90 12.52 -0.98
N PRO A 57 4.81 13.07 -0.40
CA PRO A 57 4.95 14.02 0.71
C PRO A 57 5.47 13.36 1.99
N LEU A 58 5.04 12.12 2.29
CA LEU A 58 5.46 11.42 3.51
C LEU A 58 6.98 11.24 3.56
N VAL A 59 7.61 10.84 2.45
CA VAL A 59 9.07 10.68 2.37
C VAL A 59 9.80 11.97 2.78
N GLY A 60 9.30 13.14 2.36
CA GLY A 60 9.87 14.43 2.77
C GLY A 60 9.76 14.68 4.27
N SER A 61 8.57 14.45 4.85
CA SER A 61 8.34 14.58 6.30
C SER A 61 9.22 13.63 7.11
N LEU A 62 9.30 12.36 6.71
CA LEU A 62 10.15 11.37 7.37
C LEU A 62 11.62 11.71 7.27
N ALA A 63 12.09 12.24 6.13
CA ALA A 63 13.47 12.69 5.98
C ALA A 63 13.81 13.82 6.97
N TYR A 64 12.91 14.81 7.12
CA TYR A 64 13.09 15.88 8.10
C TYR A 64 13.15 15.35 9.54
N LEU A 65 12.21 14.49 9.93
CA LEU A 65 12.15 13.93 11.29
C LEU A 65 13.38 13.06 11.58
N THR A 66 13.79 12.24 10.61
CA THR A 66 15.01 11.42 10.71
C THR A 66 16.25 12.30 10.87
N HIS A 67 16.34 13.41 10.13
CA HIS A 67 17.44 14.36 10.29
C HIS A 67 17.43 15.05 11.66
N SER A 68 16.25 15.45 12.14
CA SER A 68 16.10 16.27 13.34
C SER A 68 16.24 15.48 14.64
N PHE A 69 15.87 14.20 14.62
CA PHE A 69 15.75 13.37 15.83
C PHE A 69 16.42 11.98 15.72
N GLY A 70 16.87 11.58 14.53
CA GLY A 70 17.41 10.24 14.26
C GLY A 70 18.92 10.11 14.38
N GLN A 71 19.65 11.21 14.58
CA GLN A 71 21.09 11.19 14.86
C GLN A 71 21.32 11.12 16.39
N LEU A 72 21.55 9.91 16.90
CA LEU A 72 22.31 9.67 18.12
C LEU A 72 23.78 9.48 17.77
#